data_AF-A0A960JUW8-F1
#
_entry.id   AF-A0A960JUW8-F1
#
_cell.length_a   1.000
_cell.length_b   1.000
_cell.length_c   1.000
_cell.angle_alpha   90.00
_cell.angle_beta   90.00
_cell.angle_gamma   90.00
#
_symmetry.space_group_name_H-M   'P 1'
#
loop_
_entity.id
_entity.type
_entity.pdbx_description
1 polymer ?
#
loop_
_entity_poly.entity_id
_entity_poly.type
_entity_poly.pdbx_seq_one_letter_code
_entity_poly.pdbx_strand_id
1 'polypeptide(L)'
;MRRQERITMTNFSTSTPASRRQALRIAGIGAAAGLLAACGTKDESKAGISGKTPNTTLVPPTVPVPSASEADLDNELTNLRTATSLELVAAATYTSYGPKLTDPERVAAAARFAEDHTALAEEFSGAIDNEQDRITEPNAWVQENLIDPVASLITNDGAISNLFSEIESMLTATYVAYTPESTTGEWRGRFATIAAASARRSALLGNSGNGAPPALALYTNTDQVSNLARLPLVDPNAEASAEGEEQAED
;
A
#
# COMPACT_ATOMS: atom_id res chain seq x y z
N MET A 1 18.71 6.62 65.44
CA MET A 1 17.50 6.09 66.09
C MET A 1 16.35 7.10 65.96
N ARG A 2 15.45 6.92 64.99
CA ARG A 2 14.05 7.40 65.09
C ARG A 2 13.14 6.38 64.41
N ARG A 3 12.04 6.12 65.11
CA ARG A 3 11.07 5.03 64.96
C ARG A 3 10.05 5.33 63.86
N GLN A 4 9.45 4.25 63.39
CA GLN A 4 8.43 4.08 62.36
C GLN A 4 7.16 4.92 62.56
N GLU A 5 6.52 5.28 61.44
CA GLU A 5 5.06 5.09 61.30
C GLU A 5 4.75 4.43 59.96
N ARG A 6 4.09 3.28 60.06
CA ARG A 6 3.62 2.40 59.00
C ARG A 6 2.15 2.75 58.79
N ILE A 7 1.80 3.29 57.62
CA ILE A 7 0.39 3.45 57.21
C ILE A 7 0.07 2.36 56.18
N THR A 8 -0.75 1.41 56.63
CA THR A 8 -1.44 0.44 55.79
C THR A 8 -2.70 1.12 55.24
N MET A 9 -2.87 1.20 53.92
CA MET A 9 -4.17 1.50 53.31
C MET A 9 -4.50 0.47 52.22
N THR A 10 -5.43 -0.40 52.61
CA THR A 10 -6.55 -0.97 51.85
C THR A 10 -6.54 -0.92 50.32
N ASN A 11 -6.59 -2.12 49.74
CA ASN A 11 -6.98 -2.42 48.36
C ASN A 11 -8.27 -1.71 47.95
N PHE A 12 -8.19 -0.90 46.89
CA PHE A 12 -9.34 -0.58 46.05
C PHE A 12 -9.18 -1.31 44.71
N SER A 13 -9.91 -2.41 44.57
CA SER A 13 -10.20 -3.02 43.27
C SER A 13 -11.08 -2.04 42.49
N THR A 14 -10.52 -1.42 41.46
CA THR A 14 -11.29 -0.68 40.47
C THR A 14 -11.33 -1.51 39.19
N SER A 15 -12.45 -2.20 39.01
CA SER A 15 -12.92 -2.71 37.73
C SER A 15 -12.80 -1.60 36.69
N THR A 16 -11.85 -1.71 35.78
CA THR A 16 -11.76 -0.81 34.61
C THR A 16 -12.87 -1.24 33.64
N PRO A 17 -13.82 -0.35 33.26
CA PRO A 17 -14.70 -0.66 32.16
C PRO A 17 -13.86 -0.72 30.88
N ALA A 18 -13.81 -1.90 30.26
CA ALA A 18 -13.21 -2.09 28.94
C ALA A 18 -13.82 -1.05 27.98
N SER A 19 -13.01 -0.07 27.56
CA SER A 19 -13.50 1.00 26.72
C SER A 19 -13.87 0.44 25.35
N ARG A 20 -14.99 0.92 24.80
CA ARG A 20 -15.48 0.59 23.45
C ARG A 20 -14.42 0.75 22.33
N ARG A 21 -13.28 1.42 22.59
CA ARG A 21 -12.16 1.54 21.64
C ARG A 21 -11.32 0.27 21.46
N GLN A 22 -11.39 -0.71 22.36
CA GLN A 22 -10.63 -1.97 22.21
C GLN A 22 -11.36 -3.02 21.35
N ALA A 23 -12.67 -2.89 21.14
CA ALA A 23 -13.45 -3.81 20.32
C ALA A 23 -13.30 -3.58 18.79
N LEU A 24 -12.66 -2.48 18.37
CA LEU A 24 -12.45 -2.13 16.96
C LEU A 24 -11.05 -2.47 16.43
N ARG A 25 -10.22 -3.18 17.21
CA ARG A 25 -8.84 -3.54 16.80
C ARG A 25 -8.69 -4.94 16.18
N ILE A 26 -9.79 -5.70 16.00
CA ILE A 26 -9.73 -7.08 15.50
C ILE A 26 -10.51 -7.27 14.18
N ALA A 27 -10.99 -6.21 13.53
CA ALA A 27 -11.68 -6.36 12.24
C ALA A 27 -11.42 -5.18 11.29
N GLY A 28 -10.93 -5.47 10.09
CA GLY A 28 -11.00 -4.59 8.93
C GLY A 28 -9.71 -4.63 8.09
N ILE A 29 -9.74 -4.88 6.78
CA ILE A 29 -10.82 -4.64 5.82
C ILE A 29 -10.73 -5.66 4.67
N GLY A 30 -11.70 -6.56 4.60
CA GLY A 30 -12.18 -7.13 3.34
C GLY A 30 -13.41 -6.33 2.91
N ALA A 31 -13.48 -6.01 1.61
CA ALA A 31 -14.61 -5.47 0.84
C ALA A 31 -15.71 -4.65 1.56
N ALA A 32 -15.83 -3.36 1.21
CA ALA A 32 -17.14 -2.75 0.96
C ALA A 32 -17.01 -1.38 0.29
N ALA A 33 -17.56 -1.30 -0.93
CA ALA A 33 -18.15 -0.09 -1.45
C ALA A 33 -19.16 0.49 -0.43
N GLY A 34 -19.18 1.81 -0.25
CA GLY A 34 -20.24 2.51 0.47
C GLY A 34 -19.83 3.19 1.79
N LEU A 35 -19.02 4.24 1.71
CA LEU A 35 -18.87 5.23 2.78
C LEU A 35 -19.39 6.60 2.31
N LEU A 36 -20.68 6.65 1.98
CA LEU A 36 -21.39 7.89 1.59
C LEU A 36 -22.66 8.16 2.43
N ALA A 37 -22.84 7.50 3.58
CA ALA A 37 -24.07 7.63 4.37
C ALA A 37 -23.87 7.84 5.89
N ALA A 38 -22.79 8.50 6.31
CA ALA A 38 -22.57 8.80 7.74
C ALA A 38 -22.07 10.24 7.99
N CYS A 39 -22.85 11.21 7.55
CA CYS A 39 -22.91 12.57 8.11
C CYS A 39 -24.41 12.92 8.12
N GLY A 40 -25.18 12.52 9.13
CA GLY A 40 -25.24 13.14 10.44
C GLY A 40 -26.69 13.54 10.71
N THR A 41 -27.41 12.80 11.55
CA THR A 41 -28.75 13.17 12.02
C THR A 41 -28.62 13.92 13.35
N LYS A 42 -28.80 15.25 13.27
CA LYS A 42 -29.37 16.20 14.24
C LYS A 42 -29.03 16.01 15.73
N ASP A 43 -28.17 16.91 16.22
CA ASP A 43 -28.46 17.73 17.40
C ASP A 43 -27.90 19.14 17.17
N GLU A 44 -28.78 20.14 17.27
CA GLU A 44 -28.48 21.54 16.96
C GLU A 44 -27.58 22.19 18.02
N SER A 45 -26.29 22.27 17.74
CA SER A 45 -25.41 23.26 18.35
C SER A 45 -25.29 24.45 17.40
N LYS A 46 -25.94 25.58 17.73
CA LYS A 46 -25.80 26.82 16.96
C LYS A 46 -24.36 27.34 17.09
N ALA A 47 -23.52 26.98 16.13
CA ALA A 47 -22.23 27.65 15.93
C ALA A 47 -22.49 29.11 15.54
N GLY A 48 -21.90 30.05 16.28
CA GLY A 48 -21.96 31.47 15.95
C GLY A 48 -21.21 31.76 14.67
N ILE A 49 -21.92 31.92 13.55
CA ILE A 49 -21.37 32.44 12.30
C ILE A 49 -21.36 33.97 12.41
N SER A 50 -20.20 34.54 12.70
CA SER A 50 -19.96 35.98 12.48
C SER A 50 -19.52 36.17 11.04
N GLY A 51 -20.39 36.73 10.22
CA GLY A 51 -20.13 37.01 8.81
C GLY A 51 -21.36 36.81 7.93
N LYS A 52 -21.47 37.58 6.84
CA LYS A 52 -22.49 37.32 5.81
C LYS A 52 -22.30 35.90 5.30
N THR A 53 -23.37 35.11 5.30
CA THR A 53 -23.43 33.82 4.64
C THR A 53 -22.90 33.99 3.21
N PRO A 54 -21.86 33.28 2.79
CA PRO A 54 -21.43 33.34 1.39
C PRO A 54 -22.64 32.94 0.52
N ASN A 55 -22.89 33.68 -0.55
CA ASN A 55 -23.82 33.25 -1.60
C ASN A 55 -23.21 31.99 -2.23
N THR A 56 -23.53 30.83 -1.69
CA THR A 56 -23.21 29.56 -2.32
C THR A 56 -24.18 29.40 -3.49
N THR A 57 -23.65 29.17 -4.68
CA THR A 57 -24.49 28.66 -5.78
C THR A 57 -25.00 27.29 -5.36
N LEU A 58 -26.32 27.10 -5.35
CA LEU A 58 -26.97 25.81 -5.02
C LEU A 58 -26.59 24.67 -5.99
N VAL A 59 -25.98 25.03 -7.11
CA VAL A 59 -25.44 24.10 -8.09
C VAL A 59 -23.92 24.09 -7.93
N PRO A 60 -23.32 22.96 -7.49
CA PRO A 60 -21.88 22.77 -7.58
C PRO A 60 -21.45 22.98 -9.04
N PRO A 61 -20.37 23.74 -9.31
CA PRO A 61 -19.87 23.87 -10.66
C PRO A 61 -19.55 22.47 -11.21
N THR A 62 -20.18 22.10 -12.33
CA THR A 62 -19.81 20.91 -13.08
C THR A 62 -18.48 21.22 -13.77
N VAL A 63 -17.38 20.81 -13.17
CA VAL A 63 -16.07 20.83 -13.83
C VAL A 63 -16.08 19.69 -14.84
N PRO A 64 -15.92 19.96 -16.16
CA PRO A 64 -15.77 18.90 -17.14
C PRO A 64 -14.56 18.04 -16.74
N VAL A 65 -14.75 16.74 -16.59
CA VAL A 65 -13.63 15.81 -16.45
C VAL A 65 -12.99 15.71 -17.83
N PRO A 66 -11.71 16.09 -18.00
CA PRO A 66 -11.02 15.89 -19.26
C PRO A 66 -11.08 14.41 -19.65
N SER A 67 -11.32 14.11 -20.92
CA SER A 67 -11.11 12.76 -21.43
C SER A 67 -9.64 12.41 -21.31
N ALA A 68 -9.32 11.19 -20.88
CA ALA A 68 -7.96 10.68 -20.87
C ALA A 68 -7.37 10.74 -22.29
N SER A 69 -6.13 11.20 -22.40
CA SER A 69 -5.37 11.08 -23.65
C SER A 69 -4.85 9.65 -23.83
N GLU A 70 -4.42 9.30 -25.04
CA GLU A 70 -3.80 8.00 -25.32
C GLU A 70 -2.56 7.76 -24.43
N ALA A 71 -1.73 8.79 -24.24
CA ALA A 71 -0.58 8.72 -23.36
C ALA A 71 -0.96 8.47 -21.89
N ASP A 72 -2.11 8.99 -21.43
CA ASP A 72 -2.59 8.72 -20.07
C ASP A 72 -3.02 7.25 -19.91
N LEU A 73 -3.66 6.68 -20.94
CA LEU A 73 -4.07 5.27 -20.97
C LEU A 73 -2.85 4.33 -21.02
N ASP A 74 -1.83 4.67 -21.82
CA ASP A 74 -0.58 3.91 -21.90
C ASP A 74 0.19 3.92 -20.58
N ASN A 75 0.20 5.08 -19.89
CA ASN A 75 0.81 5.19 -18.56
C ASN A 75 0.02 4.38 -17.52
N GLU A 76 -1.31 4.40 -17.57
CA GLU A 76 -2.15 3.58 -16.68
C GLU A 76 -1.91 2.08 -16.90
N LEU A 77 -1.84 1.64 -18.16
CA LEU A 77 -1.50 0.25 -18.49
C LEU A 77 -0.10 -0.13 -17.99
N THR A 78 0.89 0.75 -18.16
CA THR A 78 2.24 0.55 -17.62
C THR A 78 2.23 0.41 -16.10
N ASN A 79 1.44 1.26 -15.41
CA ASN A 79 1.29 1.21 -13.97
C ASN A 79 0.63 -0.08 -13.50
N LEU A 80 -0.43 -0.55 -14.19
CA LEU A 80 -1.11 -1.81 -13.87
C LEU A 80 -0.18 -3.02 -14.06
N ARG A 81 0.52 -3.11 -15.21
CA ARG A 81 1.48 -4.19 -15.48
C ARG A 81 2.60 -4.22 -14.44
N THR A 82 3.15 -3.05 -14.13
CA THR A 82 4.18 -2.91 -13.09
C THR A 82 3.64 -3.32 -11.73
N ALA A 83 2.46 -2.83 -11.33
CA ALA A 83 1.83 -3.18 -10.06
C ALA A 83 1.59 -4.69 -9.92
N THR A 84 1.04 -5.36 -10.95
CA THR A 84 0.89 -6.82 -10.98
C THR A 84 2.22 -7.52 -10.70
N SER A 85 3.29 -7.14 -11.40
CA SER A 85 4.62 -7.76 -11.21
C SER A 85 5.21 -7.57 -9.81
N LEU A 86 4.96 -6.41 -9.18
CA LEU A 86 5.45 -6.10 -7.83
C LEU A 86 4.68 -6.85 -6.75
N GLU A 87 3.35 -6.96 -6.91
CA GLU A 87 2.51 -7.78 -6.04
C GLU A 87 2.91 -9.26 -6.11
N LEU A 88 3.27 -9.77 -7.29
CA LEU A 88 3.81 -11.12 -7.44
C LEU A 88 5.17 -11.31 -6.75
N VAL A 89 6.06 -10.31 -6.76
CA VAL A 89 7.31 -10.34 -5.96
C VAL A 89 7.01 -10.41 -4.47
N ALA A 90 6.07 -9.58 -3.99
CA ALA A 90 5.69 -9.57 -2.59
C ALA A 90 5.10 -10.93 -2.17
N ALA A 91 4.14 -11.45 -2.94
CA ALA A 91 3.55 -12.76 -2.71
C ALA A 91 4.63 -13.86 -2.66
N ALA A 92 5.49 -13.94 -3.67
CA ALA A 92 6.57 -14.93 -3.73
C ALA A 92 7.53 -14.82 -2.54
N THR A 93 7.85 -13.59 -2.11
CA THR A 93 8.73 -13.34 -0.97
C THR A 93 8.10 -13.80 0.34
N TYR A 94 6.83 -13.46 0.59
CA TYR A 94 6.09 -13.94 1.77
C TYR A 94 5.95 -15.46 1.78
N THR A 95 5.63 -16.09 0.64
CA THR A 95 5.57 -17.56 0.53
C THR A 95 6.92 -18.22 0.81
N SER A 96 8.02 -17.62 0.37
CA SER A 96 9.36 -18.20 0.50
C SER A 96 9.95 -18.06 1.91
N TYR A 97 9.70 -16.94 2.59
CA TYR A 97 10.32 -16.64 3.88
C TYR A 97 9.35 -16.72 5.07
N GLY A 98 8.05 -16.58 4.86
CA GLY A 98 7.03 -16.64 5.90
C GLY A 98 7.08 -17.94 6.72
N PRO A 99 7.18 -19.13 6.09
CA PRO A 99 7.29 -20.39 6.81
C PRO A 99 8.58 -20.55 7.64
N LYS A 100 9.58 -19.68 7.45
CA LYS A 100 10.85 -19.72 8.18
C LYS A 100 10.80 -18.94 9.50
N LEU A 101 9.72 -18.20 9.76
CA LEU A 101 9.50 -17.50 11.02
C LEU A 101 9.27 -18.48 12.17
N THR A 102 9.69 -18.12 13.38
CA THR A 102 9.55 -18.98 14.57
C THR A 102 8.23 -18.79 15.30
N ASP A 103 7.65 -17.58 15.26
CA ASP A 103 6.37 -17.26 15.89
C ASP A 103 5.19 -17.72 15.00
N PRO A 104 4.35 -18.67 15.45
CA PRO A 104 3.22 -19.18 14.67
C PRO A 104 2.22 -18.09 14.24
N GLU A 105 2.01 -17.05 15.05
CA GLU A 105 1.12 -15.95 14.67
C GLU A 105 1.70 -15.17 13.48
N ARG A 106 3.02 -14.98 13.45
CA ARG A 106 3.70 -14.31 12.34
C ARG A 106 3.75 -15.19 11.09
N VAL A 107 3.90 -16.51 11.23
CA VAL A 107 3.79 -17.45 10.11
C VAL A 107 2.40 -17.35 9.47
N ALA A 108 1.34 -17.36 10.29
CA ALA A 108 -0.03 -17.24 9.80
C ALA A 108 -0.29 -15.87 9.14
N ALA A 109 0.23 -14.78 9.73
CA ALA A 109 0.14 -13.45 9.14
C ALA A 109 0.87 -13.36 7.79
N ALA A 110 2.09 -13.92 7.68
CA ALA A 110 2.85 -13.95 6.43
C ALA A 110 2.12 -14.73 5.33
N ALA A 111 1.54 -15.88 5.65
CA ALA A 111 0.72 -16.64 4.70
C ALA A 111 -0.49 -15.82 4.24
N ARG A 112 -1.17 -15.14 5.17
CA ARG A 112 -2.29 -14.26 4.83
C ARG A 112 -1.88 -13.10 3.93
N PHE A 113 -0.73 -12.48 4.18
CA PHE A 113 -0.24 -11.39 3.35
C PHE A 113 0.16 -11.88 1.96
N ALA A 114 0.72 -13.09 1.82
CA ALA A 114 0.96 -13.70 0.52
C ALA A 114 -0.34 -13.88 -0.29
N GLU A 115 -1.42 -14.36 0.35
CA GLU A 115 -2.74 -14.47 -0.27
C GLU A 115 -3.28 -13.11 -0.71
N ASP A 116 -3.20 -12.11 0.16
CA ASP A 116 -3.69 -10.77 -0.14
C ASP A 116 -2.92 -10.12 -1.32
N HIS A 117 -1.59 -10.31 -1.41
CA HIS A 117 -0.78 -9.84 -2.54
C HIS A 117 -1.11 -10.59 -3.84
N THR A 118 -1.34 -11.90 -3.77
CA THR A 118 -1.76 -12.71 -4.93
C THR A 118 -3.11 -12.21 -5.48
N ALA A 119 -4.09 -12.02 -4.59
CA ALA A 119 -5.40 -11.51 -4.97
C ALA A 119 -5.33 -10.11 -5.58
N LEU A 120 -4.41 -9.27 -5.10
CA LEU A 120 -4.22 -7.94 -5.65
C LEU A 120 -3.51 -7.96 -7.02
N ALA A 121 -2.54 -8.85 -7.22
CA ALA A 121 -1.93 -9.09 -8.53
C ALA A 121 -2.99 -9.52 -9.56
N GLU A 122 -3.89 -10.44 -9.17
CA GLU A 122 -5.02 -10.90 -9.99
C GLU A 122 -5.98 -9.75 -10.33
N GLU A 123 -6.27 -8.87 -9.38
CA GLU A 123 -7.11 -7.70 -9.61
C GLU A 123 -6.51 -6.74 -10.62
N PHE A 124 -5.23 -6.37 -10.46
CA PHE A 124 -4.53 -5.52 -11.42
C PHE A 124 -4.44 -6.18 -12.80
N SER A 125 -4.15 -7.48 -12.84
CA SER A 125 -4.12 -8.22 -14.10
C SER A 125 -5.49 -8.30 -14.76
N GLY A 126 -6.57 -8.40 -13.98
CA GLY A 126 -7.95 -8.44 -14.46
C GLY A 126 -8.42 -7.09 -15.03
N ALA A 127 -7.80 -6.00 -14.61
CA ALA A 127 -8.03 -4.65 -15.14
C ALA A 127 -7.36 -4.40 -16.50
N ILE A 128 -6.46 -5.29 -16.93
CA ILE A 128 -5.84 -5.23 -18.24
C ILE A 128 -6.74 -5.97 -19.24
N ASP A 129 -7.31 -5.20 -20.17
CA ASP A 129 -8.27 -5.69 -21.17
C ASP A 129 -7.67 -6.75 -22.10
N ASN A 130 -6.44 -6.50 -22.55
CA ASN A 130 -5.74 -7.40 -23.45
C ASN A 130 -5.01 -8.51 -22.67
N GLU A 131 -5.41 -9.77 -22.89
CA GLU A 131 -4.81 -10.92 -22.22
C GLU A 131 -3.30 -11.07 -22.50
N GLN A 132 -2.82 -10.66 -23.67
CA GLN A 132 -1.39 -10.74 -24.00
C GLN A 132 -0.52 -9.75 -23.20
N ASP A 133 -1.12 -8.68 -22.67
CA ASP A 133 -0.40 -7.65 -21.92
C ASP A 133 -0.35 -7.96 -20.42
N ARG A 134 -1.08 -8.99 -19.98
CA ARG A 134 -1.15 -9.42 -18.59
C ARG A 134 0.19 -10.01 -18.12
N ILE A 135 0.57 -9.64 -16.90
CA ILE A 135 1.79 -10.11 -16.27
C ILE A 135 1.49 -11.30 -15.36
N THR A 136 2.20 -12.40 -15.56
CA THR A 136 2.06 -13.62 -14.73
C THR A 136 3.29 -13.91 -13.88
N GLU A 137 4.38 -13.18 -14.09
CA GLU A 137 5.67 -13.42 -13.45
C GLU A 137 6.02 -12.28 -12.47
N PRO A 138 6.72 -12.60 -11.38
CA PRO A 138 7.34 -11.59 -10.51
C PRO A 138 8.27 -10.66 -11.29
N ASN A 139 8.35 -9.40 -10.85
CA ASN A 139 9.29 -8.42 -11.39
C ASN A 139 10.75 -8.88 -11.24
N ALA A 140 11.36 -9.30 -12.35
CA ALA A 140 12.73 -9.82 -12.38
C ALA A 140 13.76 -8.80 -11.88
N TRP A 141 13.61 -7.52 -12.22
CA TRP A 141 14.54 -6.49 -11.78
C TRP A 141 14.54 -6.35 -10.26
N VAL A 142 13.36 -6.30 -9.63
CA VAL A 142 13.26 -6.25 -8.16
C VAL A 142 13.79 -7.54 -7.53
N GLN A 143 13.51 -8.70 -8.12
CA GLN A 143 14.07 -9.96 -7.64
C GLN A 143 15.60 -9.94 -7.61
N GLU A 144 16.23 -9.58 -8.74
CA GLU A 144 17.69 -9.61 -8.90
C GLU A 144 18.42 -8.52 -8.09
N ASN A 145 17.82 -7.34 -7.95
CA ASN A 145 18.49 -6.17 -7.38
C ASN A 145 18.12 -5.90 -5.91
N LEU A 146 16.99 -6.40 -5.44
CA LEU A 146 16.52 -6.18 -4.07
C LEU A 146 16.49 -7.49 -3.27
N ILE A 147 15.87 -8.55 -3.79
CA ILE A 147 15.60 -9.77 -3.02
C ILE A 147 16.81 -10.71 -2.98
N ASP A 148 17.38 -11.04 -4.14
CA ASP A 148 18.46 -12.02 -4.27
C ASP A 148 19.74 -11.60 -3.53
N PRO A 149 20.18 -10.32 -3.54
CA PRO A 149 21.39 -9.91 -2.84
C PRO A 149 21.32 -10.11 -1.33
N VAL A 150 20.13 -9.98 -0.75
CA VAL A 150 19.93 -10.11 0.70
C VAL A 150 19.53 -11.53 1.11
N ALA A 151 19.19 -12.42 0.17
CA ALA A 151 18.67 -13.76 0.44
C ALA A 151 19.54 -14.58 1.41
N SER A 152 20.88 -14.49 1.24
CA SER A 152 21.84 -15.20 2.08
C SER A 152 21.99 -14.62 3.49
N LEU A 153 21.58 -13.36 3.70
CA LEU A 153 21.66 -12.65 4.98
C LEU A 153 20.41 -12.88 5.85
N ILE A 154 19.33 -13.40 5.28
CA ILE A 154 18.07 -13.69 5.96
C ILE A 154 18.21 -14.95 6.81
N THR A 155 18.72 -14.77 8.02
CA THR A 155 19.10 -15.86 8.94
C THR A 155 18.25 -15.94 10.19
N ASN A 156 17.35 -14.98 10.41
CA ASN A 156 16.49 -14.91 11.60
C ASN A 156 15.19 -14.13 11.32
N ASP A 157 14.23 -14.24 12.23
CA ASP A 157 12.92 -13.59 12.13
C ASP A 157 12.99 -12.07 11.97
N GLY A 158 13.98 -11.43 12.58
CA GLY A 158 14.17 -9.99 12.46
C GLY A 158 14.58 -9.59 11.05
N ALA A 159 15.50 -10.34 10.43
CA ALA A 159 15.90 -10.13 9.04
C ALA A 159 14.74 -10.40 8.07
N ILE A 160 13.94 -11.45 8.30
CA ILE A 160 12.73 -11.73 7.51
C ILE A 160 11.73 -10.57 7.63
N SER A 161 11.46 -10.11 8.86
CA SER A 161 10.51 -9.02 9.11
C SER A 161 10.98 -7.70 8.49
N ASN A 162 12.28 -7.43 8.51
CA ASN A 162 12.84 -6.24 7.87
C ASN A 162 12.67 -6.31 6.34
N LEU A 163 12.95 -7.45 5.70
CA LEU A 163 12.70 -7.63 4.27
C LEU A 163 11.22 -7.38 3.92
N PHE A 164 10.29 -7.97 4.67
CA PHE A 164 8.87 -7.73 4.43
C PHE A 164 8.50 -6.25 4.63
N SER A 165 9.05 -5.60 5.65
CA SER A 165 8.81 -4.17 5.91
C SER A 165 9.30 -3.27 4.76
N GLU A 166 10.46 -3.59 4.18
CA GLU A 166 11.05 -2.90 3.03
C GLU A 166 10.18 -3.04 1.78
N ILE A 167 9.72 -4.27 1.46
CA ILE A 167 8.83 -4.52 0.33
C ILE A 167 7.53 -3.74 0.49
N GLU A 168 6.90 -3.78 1.67
CA GLU A 168 5.66 -3.06 1.93
C GLU A 168 5.84 -1.54 1.89
N SER A 169 7.01 -1.04 2.30
CA SER A 169 7.37 0.38 2.15
C SER A 169 7.48 0.77 0.68
N MET A 170 8.14 -0.06 -0.13
CA MET A 170 8.28 0.14 -1.57
C MET A 170 6.92 0.16 -2.29
N LEU A 171 6.06 -0.81 -1.98
CA LEU A 171 4.70 -0.85 -2.52
C LEU A 171 3.91 0.40 -2.12
N THR A 172 4.02 0.81 -0.86
CA THR A 172 3.36 2.03 -0.38
C THR A 172 3.80 3.26 -1.17
N ALA A 173 5.10 3.49 -1.30
CA ALA A 173 5.64 4.62 -2.04
C ALA A 173 5.22 4.60 -3.52
N THR A 174 5.21 3.41 -4.13
CA THR A 174 4.78 3.20 -5.51
C THR A 174 3.30 3.55 -5.70
N TYR A 175 2.41 3.08 -4.83
CA TYR A 175 0.98 3.36 -4.97
C TYR A 175 0.57 4.78 -4.61
N VAL A 176 1.31 5.44 -3.71
CA VAL A 176 1.18 6.89 -3.50
C VAL A 176 1.52 7.64 -4.78
N ALA A 177 2.55 7.20 -5.53
CA ALA A 177 2.95 7.80 -6.79
C ALA A 177 1.94 7.57 -7.92
N TYR A 178 1.32 6.38 -7.99
CA TYR A 178 0.32 6.06 -9.01
C TYR A 178 -1.03 6.75 -8.78
N THR A 179 -1.34 7.14 -7.54
CA THR A 179 -2.61 7.80 -7.19
C THR A 179 -2.88 9.08 -8.00
N PRO A 180 -1.94 10.03 -8.19
CA PRO A 180 -2.18 11.18 -9.06
C PRO A 180 -2.14 10.84 -10.57
N GLU A 181 -1.55 9.71 -10.96
CA GLU A 181 -1.37 9.32 -12.37
C GLU A 181 -2.57 8.56 -12.96
N SER A 182 -3.51 8.07 -12.13
CA SER A 182 -4.64 7.28 -12.64
C SER A 182 -5.70 8.16 -13.31
N THR A 183 -6.23 7.70 -14.44
CA THR A 183 -7.18 8.47 -15.24
C THR A 183 -8.58 8.52 -14.65
N THR A 184 -8.95 7.53 -13.82
CA THR A 184 -10.28 7.42 -13.21
C THR A 184 -10.27 7.69 -11.71
N GLY A 185 -11.35 8.28 -11.18
CA GLY A 185 -11.49 8.47 -9.73
C GLY A 185 -11.51 7.16 -8.94
N GLU A 186 -11.94 6.06 -9.57
CA GLU A 186 -11.94 4.71 -9.01
C GLU A 186 -10.52 4.22 -8.73
N TRP A 187 -9.63 4.23 -9.73
CA TRP A 187 -8.25 3.78 -9.57
C TRP A 187 -7.46 4.67 -8.61
N ARG A 188 -7.70 5.99 -8.60
CA ARG A 188 -7.08 6.88 -7.60
C ARG A 188 -7.45 6.48 -6.17
N GLY A 189 -8.74 6.22 -5.92
CA GLY A 189 -9.21 5.73 -4.63
C GLY A 189 -8.66 4.35 -4.29
N ARG A 190 -8.52 3.49 -5.30
CA ARG A 190 -8.01 2.14 -5.15
C ARG A 190 -6.53 2.12 -4.77
N PHE A 191 -5.66 2.80 -5.52
CA PHE A 191 -4.24 2.92 -5.18
C PHE A 191 -4.02 3.55 -3.80
N ALA A 192 -4.77 4.60 -3.44
CA ALA A 192 -4.67 5.19 -2.11
C ALA A 192 -5.04 4.20 -0.99
N THR A 193 -6.05 3.35 -1.21
CA THR A 193 -6.47 2.32 -0.25
C THR A 193 -5.40 1.24 -0.11
N ILE A 194 -4.80 0.81 -1.21
CA ILE A 194 -3.75 -0.21 -1.23
C ILE A 194 -2.49 0.34 -0.56
N ALA A 195 -2.07 1.56 -0.90
CA ALA A 195 -0.96 2.25 -0.25
C ALA A 195 -1.14 2.28 1.28
N ALA A 196 -2.35 2.60 1.75
CA ALA A 196 -2.66 2.60 3.17
C ALA A 196 -2.61 1.20 3.82
N ALA A 197 -2.92 0.14 3.07
CA ALA A 197 -2.83 -1.23 3.56
C ALA A 197 -1.37 -1.68 3.70
N SER A 198 -0.56 -1.51 2.64
CA SER A 198 0.88 -1.77 2.67
C SER A 198 1.58 -0.94 3.75
N ALA A 199 1.18 0.31 3.93
CA ALA A 199 1.73 1.16 4.98
C ALA A 199 1.57 0.54 6.38
N ARG A 200 0.39 0.00 6.67
CA ARG A 200 0.09 -0.66 7.95
C ARG A 200 0.88 -1.94 8.12
N ARG A 201 1.07 -2.72 7.06
CA ARG A 201 1.89 -3.94 7.09
C ARG A 201 3.36 -3.60 7.32
N SER A 202 3.91 -2.66 6.56
CA SER A 202 5.27 -2.16 6.74
C SER A 202 5.53 -1.73 8.19
N ALA A 203 4.56 -1.01 8.77
CA ALA A 203 4.62 -0.58 10.16
C ALA A 203 4.54 -1.70 11.19
N LEU A 204 3.68 -2.70 10.98
CA LEU A 204 3.58 -3.88 11.83
C LEU A 204 4.89 -4.67 11.82
N LEU A 205 5.51 -4.77 10.64
CA LEU A 205 6.73 -5.53 10.38
C LEU A 205 8.01 -4.77 10.73
N GLY A 206 7.92 -3.44 10.87
CA GLY A 206 9.04 -2.58 11.26
C GLY A 206 9.61 -2.94 12.63
N ASN A 207 10.81 -2.44 12.95
CA ASN A 207 11.53 -2.77 14.18
C ASN A 207 11.62 -4.30 14.41
N SER A 208 11.90 -5.05 13.34
CA SER A 208 12.02 -6.52 13.35
C SER A 208 10.75 -7.23 13.84
N GLY A 209 9.59 -6.76 13.39
CA GLY A 209 8.26 -7.27 13.73
C GLY A 209 7.74 -6.83 15.10
N ASN A 210 8.35 -5.82 15.71
CA ASN A 210 7.89 -5.19 16.95
C ASN A 210 7.32 -3.78 16.72
N GLY A 211 7.05 -3.45 15.46
CA GLY A 211 6.55 -2.16 15.05
C GLY A 211 5.09 -1.98 15.43
N ALA A 212 4.70 -0.73 15.64
CA ALA A 212 3.32 -0.34 15.82
C ALA A 212 2.88 0.45 14.58
N PRO A 213 1.59 0.41 14.21
CA PRO A 213 1.07 1.27 13.15
C PRO A 213 1.42 2.73 13.46
N PRO A 214 2.06 3.48 12.55
CA PRO A 214 2.42 4.85 12.83
C PRO A 214 1.15 5.68 12.94
N ALA A 215 1.20 6.73 13.76
CA ALA A 215 0.12 7.72 13.79
C ALA A 215 0.00 8.47 12.45
N LEU A 216 1.08 8.52 11.67
CA LEU A 216 1.17 9.12 10.33
C LEU A 216 2.12 8.30 9.44
N ALA A 217 1.66 7.97 8.23
CA ALA A 217 2.46 7.37 7.17
C ALA A 217 3.48 8.39 6.63
N LEU A 218 4.77 8.23 6.94
CA LEU A 218 5.85 8.99 6.31
C LEU A 218 6.64 8.03 5.42
N TYR A 219 6.39 8.10 4.12
CA TYR A 219 7.11 7.33 3.10
C TYR A 219 7.94 8.29 2.27
N THR A 220 9.17 7.90 1.95
CA THR A 220 10.06 8.73 1.14
C THR A 220 9.90 8.34 -0.32
N ASN A 221 10.05 9.32 -1.24
CA ASN A 221 10.04 9.00 -2.67
C ASN A 221 11.23 8.13 -3.09
N THR A 222 12.28 8.04 -2.26
CA THR A 222 13.40 7.12 -2.47
C THR A 222 13.03 5.65 -2.30
N ASP A 223 11.89 5.36 -1.67
CA ASP A 223 11.37 4.00 -1.53
C ASP A 223 10.56 3.56 -2.78
N GLN A 224 10.37 4.44 -3.77
CA GLN A 224 9.67 4.06 -5.00
C GLN A 224 10.45 2.99 -5.77
N VAL A 225 9.71 2.14 -6.48
CA VAL A 225 10.33 1.21 -7.42
C VAL A 225 11.14 1.98 -8.47
N SER A 226 12.32 1.47 -8.81
CA SER A 226 13.16 2.04 -9.88
C SER A 226 12.41 2.11 -11.21
N ASN A 227 12.70 3.13 -12.02
CA ASN A 227 12.17 3.22 -13.40
C ASN A 227 12.56 2.00 -14.25
N LEU A 228 13.67 1.32 -13.91
CA LEU A 228 14.11 0.08 -14.58
C LEU A 228 13.20 -1.12 -14.28
N ALA A 229 12.38 -1.04 -13.23
CA ALA A 229 11.40 -2.07 -12.90
C ALA A 229 10.02 -1.77 -13.53
N ARG A 230 9.82 -0.62 -14.19
CA ARG A 230 8.58 -0.35 -14.92
C ARG A 230 8.48 -1.27 -16.12
N LEU A 231 7.26 -1.75 -16.38
CA LEU A 231 6.95 -2.68 -17.48
C LEU A 231 6.10 -1.98 -18.56
N PRO A 232 6.70 -1.11 -19.40
CA PRO A 232 5.98 -0.50 -20.52
C PRO A 232 5.58 -1.54 -21.55
N LEU A 233 4.60 -1.21 -22.40
CA LEU A 233 4.39 -1.98 -23.63
C LEU A 233 5.67 -1.93 -24.48
N VAL A 234 6.13 -3.11 -24.91
CA VAL A 234 7.19 -3.18 -25.91
C VAL A 234 6.51 -2.94 -27.25
N ASP A 235 6.77 -1.80 -27.87
CA ASP A 235 6.39 -1.61 -29.28
C ASP A 235 7.24 -2.57 -30.12
N PRO A 236 6.64 -3.58 -30.78
CA PRO A 236 7.39 -4.52 -31.61
C PRO A 236 8.12 -3.84 -32.79
N ASN A 237 7.86 -2.55 -33.05
CA ASN A 237 8.53 -1.77 -34.10
C ASN A 237 9.62 -0.83 -33.59
N ALA A 238 9.82 -0.70 -32.27
CA ALA A 238 10.82 0.23 -31.72
C ALA A 238 12.27 -0.24 -31.97
N GLU A 239 12.52 -1.56 -32.01
CA GLU A 239 13.86 -2.10 -32.30
C GLU A 239 14.24 -1.98 -33.79
N ALA A 240 13.27 -1.88 -34.70
CA ALA A 240 13.53 -1.77 -36.14
C ALA A 240 14.06 -0.38 -36.58
N SER A 241 14.00 0.63 -35.71
CA SER A 241 14.41 2.00 -36.03
C SER A 241 15.86 2.33 -35.60
N ALA A 242 16.51 1.44 -34.84
CA ALA A 242 17.86 1.68 -34.30
C ALA A 242 19.00 1.14 -35.17
N GLU A 243 18.73 0.27 -36.16
CA GLU A 243 19.76 -0.34 -37.01
C GLU A 243 19.99 0.38 -38.36
N GLY A 244 19.41 1.58 -38.55
CA GLY A 244 19.35 2.26 -39.85
C GLY A 244 20.41 3.35 -40.14
N GLU A 245 21.28 3.70 -39.20
CA GLU A 245 22.24 4.82 -39.35
C GLU A 245 23.70 4.41 -39.10
N GLU A 246 24.17 3.34 -39.75
CA GLU A 246 25.63 3.13 -39.89
C GLU A 246 25.96 2.42 -41.22
N GLN A 247 25.89 3.16 -42.33
CA GLN A 247 26.68 2.91 -43.55
C GLN A 247 26.37 3.96 -44.63
N ALA A 248 27.16 5.04 -44.67
CA ALA A 248 27.38 5.82 -45.89
C ALA A 248 28.58 6.78 -45.73
N GLU A 249 29.80 6.24 -45.58
CA GLU A 249 31.02 6.93 -46.03
C GLU A 249 31.95 5.90 -46.68
N ASP A 250 31.93 5.85 -48.02
CA ASP A 250 33.07 5.57 -48.90
C ASP A 250 32.77 6.09 -50.31
#